data_AF-A0A3B3HA08-F1
#
_entry.id   AF-A0A3B3HA08-F1
#
_cell.length_a   1.000
_cell.length_b   1.000
_cell.length_c   1.000
_cell.angle_alpha   90.00
_cell.angle_beta   90.00
_cell.angle_gamma   90.00
#
_symmetry.space_group_name_H-M   'P 1'
#
loop_
_entity.id
_entity.type
_entity.pdbx_description
1 polymer ?
#
loop_
_entity_poly.entity_id
_entity_poly.type
_entity_poly.pdbx_seq_one_letter_code
_entity_poly.pdbx_strand_id
1 'polypeptide(L)'
;MGSLRNEIAGILKTAKLPPSNITKEEMAAIHNLKNNREITILPADKGRTTVIMDTEQYEKQMNKMLQDRNTYEVLKRDPTEAKKRKLKTVLKQLQEEKKIDKQTYNHLIPTASIIPRIYGTPKIHKPGAPLRPIIDSMGSVTYNLSKFIADILKPLLGNTDYHYMQRSDHNFSW
;
A
#
# COMPACT_ATOMS: atom_id res chain seq x y z
N MET A 1 -7.89 6.61 22.93
CA MET A 1 -7.14 6.80 21.66
C MET A 1 -7.15 8.26 21.18
N GLY A 2 -8.30 8.95 21.12
CA GLY A 2 -8.36 10.35 20.67
C GLY A 2 -7.66 11.37 21.58
N SER A 3 -7.79 11.26 22.91
CA SER A 3 -7.15 12.22 23.83
C SER A 3 -5.63 12.09 23.85
N LEU A 4 -5.09 10.85 23.86
CA LEU A 4 -3.64 10.61 23.79
C LEU A 4 -3.02 11.16 22.49
N ARG A 5 -3.71 11.02 21.35
CA ARG A 5 -3.24 11.63 20.09
C ARG A 5 -3.21 13.15 20.16
N ASN A 6 -4.21 13.78 20.78
CA ASN A 6 -4.27 15.22 20.95
C ASN A 6 -3.18 15.73 21.91
N GLU A 7 -2.91 14.97 22.97
CA GLU A 7 -1.87 15.27 23.96
C GLU A 7 -0.47 15.14 23.34
N ILE A 8 -0.18 14.06 22.62
CA ILE A 8 1.05 13.88 21.85
C ILE A 8 1.21 14.98 20.79
N ALA A 9 0.13 15.32 20.07
CA ALA A 9 0.17 16.42 19.11
C ALA A 9 0.42 17.77 19.77
N GLY A 10 -0.10 18.00 20.99
CA GLY A 10 0.17 19.18 21.79
C GLY A 10 1.67 19.28 22.14
N ILE A 11 2.24 18.19 22.64
CA ILE A 11 3.67 18.10 22.99
C ILE A 11 4.57 18.30 21.76
N LEU A 12 4.25 17.66 20.63
CA LEU A 12 5.03 17.81 19.39
C LEU A 12 4.97 19.23 18.83
N LYS A 13 3.86 19.95 19.04
CA LYS A 13 3.72 21.36 18.60
C LYS A 13 4.52 22.33 19.47
N THR A 14 4.69 22.04 20.76
CA THR A 14 5.43 22.89 21.70
C THR A 14 6.90 22.52 21.81
N ALA A 15 7.28 21.32 21.38
CA ALA A 15 8.66 20.86 21.37
C ALA A 15 9.53 21.71 20.43
N LYS A 16 10.69 22.16 20.94
CA LYS A 16 11.69 22.84 20.13
C LYS A 16 12.38 21.82 19.23
N LEU A 17 12.25 21.99 17.91
CA LEU A 17 12.90 21.10 16.94
C LEU A 17 14.43 21.25 17.01
N PRO A 18 15.18 20.15 16.81
CA PRO A 18 16.62 20.25 16.63
C PRO A 18 16.95 21.10 15.39
N PRO A 19 18.14 21.72 15.33
CA PRO A 19 18.57 22.42 14.13
C PRO A 19 18.59 21.46 12.94
N SER A 20 18.21 21.96 11.76
CA SER A 20 18.22 21.15 10.54
C SER A 20 19.65 20.66 10.25
N ASN A 21 19.76 19.38 9.90
CA ASN A 21 20.99 18.75 9.44
C ASN A 21 21.19 18.88 7.92
N ILE A 22 20.36 19.68 7.24
CA ILE A 22 20.37 19.87 5.79
C ILE A 22 20.54 21.36 5.51
N THR A 23 21.49 21.69 4.64
CA THR A 23 21.74 23.05 4.15
C THR A 23 20.60 23.52 3.22
N LYS A 24 20.57 24.83 2.93
CA LYS A 24 19.56 25.38 2.01
C LYS A 24 19.76 24.85 0.59
N GLU A 25 21.01 24.69 0.19
CA GLU A 25 21.44 24.19 -1.10
C GLU A 25 21.03 22.72 -1.30
N GLU A 26 21.27 21.87 -0.30
CA GLU A 26 20.82 20.47 -0.32
C GLU A 26 19.28 20.37 -0.32
N MET A 27 18.59 21.20 0.45
CA MET A 27 17.13 21.23 0.44
C MET A 27 16.57 21.65 -0.93
N ALA A 28 17.23 22.60 -1.60
CA ALA A 28 16.91 22.99 -2.97
C ALA A 28 17.19 21.85 -3.96
N ALA A 29 18.32 21.15 -3.81
CA ALA A 29 18.65 19.98 -4.63
C ALA A 29 17.62 18.85 -4.48
N ILE A 30 17.19 18.55 -3.25
CA ILE A 30 16.12 17.57 -2.99
C ILE A 30 14.81 18.00 -3.63
N HIS A 31 14.44 19.28 -3.54
CA HIS A 31 13.26 19.81 -4.22
C HIS A 31 13.34 19.68 -5.74
N ASN A 32 14.50 20.01 -6.33
CA ASN A 32 14.72 19.88 -7.77
C ASN A 32 14.62 18.41 -8.20
N LEU A 33 15.23 17.50 -7.45
CA LEU A 33 15.16 16.06 -7.71
C LEU A 33 13.72 15.54 -7.64
N LYS A 34 12.97 15.94 -6.61
CA LYS A 34 11.55 15.57 -6.44
C LYS A 34 10.66 16.09 -7.58
N ASN A 35 10.98 17.26 -8.13
CA ASN A 35 10.20 17.90 -9.19
C ASN A 35 10.63 17.51 -10.60
N ASN A 36 11.77 16.82 -10.76
CA ASN A 36 12.22 16.32 -12.04
C ASN A 36 11.33 15.16 -12.50
N ARG A 37 10.67 15.32 -13.65
CA ARG A 37 9.76 14.32 -14.23
C ARG A 37 10.46 13.25 -15.07
N GLU A 38 11.71 13.48 -15.45
CA GLU A 38 12.52 12.54 -16.25
C GLU A 38 13.03 11.36 -15.41
N ILE A 39 13.00 11.49 -14.08
CA ILE A 39 13.39 10.45 -13.15
C ILE A 39 12.22 9.95 -12.31
N THR A 40 12.28 8.67 -11.98
CA THR A 40 11.36 7.99 -11.08
C THR A 40 12.15 7.51 -9.86
N ILE A 41 11.73 7.95 -8.67
CA ILE A 41 12.37 7.62 -7.39
C ILE A 41 11.52 6.57 -6.67
N LEU A 42 12.08 5.40 -6.40
CA LEU A 42 11.36 4.26 -5.85
C LEU A 42 12.19 3.53 -4.77
N PRO A 43 11.55 2.85 -3.82
CA PRO A 43 12.27 1.91 -2.97
C PRO A 43 12.71 0.68 -3.78
N ALA A 44 13.91 0.19 -3.48
CA ALA A 44 14.38 -1.10 -3.97
C ALA A 44 13.55 -2.24 -3.36
N ASP A 45 13.41 -3.32 -4.12
CA ASP A 45 12.70 -4.51 -3.69
C ASP A 45 13.30 -5.18 -2.44
N LYS A 46 14.62 -5.08 -2.27
CA LYS A 46 15.40 -5.58 -1.14
C LYS A 46 16.53 -4.60 -0.83
N GLY A 47 16.96 -4.55 0.42
CA GLY A 47 18.14 -3.79 0.84
C GLY A 47 17.88 -2.40 1.42
N ARG A 48 16.61 -2.00 1.60
CA ARG A 48 16.22 -0.67 2.15
C ARG A 48 16.90 0.51 1.41
N THR A 49 17.14 0.34 0.12
CA THR A 49 17.82 1.31 -0.73
C THR A 49 16.82 2.11 -1.55
N THR A 50 17.15 3.36 -1.88
CA THR A 50 16.41 4.19 -2.84
C THR A 50 17.02 4.02 -4.22
N VAL A 51 16.18 3.82 -5.24
CA VAL A 51 16.58 3.71 -6.64
C VAL A 51 16.09 4.95 -7.38
N ILE A 52 16.96 5.52 -8.19
CA ILE A 52 16.63 6.55 -9.18
C ILE A 52 16.77 5.89 -10.55
N MET A 53 15.72 5.98 -11.35
CA MET A 53 15.63 5.35 -12.67
C MET A 53 15.03 6.33 -13.65
N ASP A 54 15.44 6.28 -14.93
CA ASP A 54 14.78 7.05 -15.98
C ASP A 54 13.30 6.67 -16.08
N THR A 55 12.42 7.67 -16.07
CA THR A 55 10.97 7.47 -16.10
C THR A 55 10.54 6.69 -17.34
N GLU A 56 11.12 6.99 -18.51
CA GLU A 56 10.82 6.27 -19.75
C GLU A 56 11.19 4.78 -19.66
N GLN A 57 12.35 4.47 -19.09
CA GLN A 57 12.78 3.08 -18.92
C GLN A 57 11.87 2.35 -17.93
N TYR A 58 11.46 3.01 -16.84
CA TYR A 58 10.54 2.45 -15.86
C TYR A 58 9.17 2.15 -16.49
N GLU A 59 8.59 3.12 -17.19
CA GLU A 59 7.31 2.95 -17.89
C GLU A 59 7.38 1.85 -18.94
N LYS A 60 8.48 1.75 -19.68
CA LYS A 60 8.70 0.67 -20.65
C LYS A 60 8.70 -0.70 -19.99
N GLN A 61 9.37 -0.86 -18.84
CA GLN A 61 9.36 -2.12 -18.10
C GLN A 61 7.98 -2.46 -17.55
N MET A 62 7.27 -1.47 -16.99
CA MET A 62 5.91 -1.64 -16.50
C MET A 62 4.95 -2.05 -17.63
N ASN A 63 4.99 -1.34 -18.75
CA ASN A 63 4.13 -1.64 -19.91
C ASN A 63 4.42 -3.02 -20.49
N LYS A 64 5.71 -3.39 -20.63
CA LYS A 64 6.10 -4.73 -21.09
C LYS A 64 5.50 -5.83 -20.22
N MET A 65 5.47 -5.65 -18.90
CA MET A 65 4.87 -6.59 -17.97
C MET A 65 3.34 -6.63 -18.09
N LEU A 66 2.67 -5.47 -18.19
CA LEU A 66 1.20 -5.38 -18.27
C LEU A 66 0.60 -5.79 -19.62
N GLN A 67 1.45 -5.90 -20.65
CA GLN A 67 1.06 -6.39 -21.97
C GLN A 67 0.94 -7.92 -22.04
N ASP A 68 1.44 -8.66 -21.05
CA ASP A 68 1.29 -10.11 -21.01
C ASP A 68 -0.19 -10.51 -20.86
N ARG A 69 -0.78 -10.99 -21.95
CA ARG A 69 -2.19 -11.42 -22.01
C ARG A 69 -2.46 -12.80 -21.44
N ASN A 70 -1.41 -13.57 -21.14
CA ASN A 70 -1.58 -14.82 -20.41
C ASN A 70 -1.84 -14.56 -18.92
N THR A 71 -1.34 -13.43 -18.39
CA THR A 71 -1.48 -13.06 -16.98
C THR A 71 -2.53 -11.95 -16.77
N TYR A 72 -2.62 -10.96 -17.66
CA TYR A 72 -3.43 -9.76 -17.49
C TYR A 72 -4.48 -9.55 -18.58
N GLU A 73 -5.69 -9.19 -18.17
CA GLU A 73 -6.79 -8.80 -19.05
C GLU A 73 -7.06 -7.29 -19.00
N VAL A 74 -7.32 -6.68 -20.17
CA VAL A 74 -7.77 -5.28 -20.24
C VAL A 74 -9.24 -5.19 -19.84
N LEU A 75 -9.52 -4.38 -18.82
CA LEU A 75 -10.90 -4.09 -18.43
C LEU A 75 -11.54 -3.09 -19.40
N LYS A 76 -12.72 -3.44 -19.93
CA LYS A 76 -13.51 -2.55 -20.82
C LYS A 76 -14.08 -1.32 -20.11
N ARG A 77 -14.28 -1.42 -18.79
CA ARG A 77 -14.84 -0.36 -17.94
C ARG A 77 -14.32 -0.50 -16.51
N ASP A 78 -14.28 0.61 -15.79
CA ASP A 78 -13.94 0.60 -14.36
C ASP A 78 -15.02 -0.16 -13.55
N PRO A 79 -14.68 -1.28 -12.87
CA PRO A 79 -15.62 -2.04 -12.08
C PRO A 79 -15.82 -1.48 -10.66
N THR A 80 -15.13 -0.42 -10.26
CA THR A 80 -15.03 0.05 -8.86
C THR A 80 -16.40 0.36 -8.26
N GLU A 81 -17.23 1.15 -8.94
CA GLU A 81 -18.57 1.48 -8.45
C GLU A 81 -19.50 0.26 -8.41
N ALA A 82 -19.39 -0.65 -9.37
CA ALA A 82 -20.16 -1.88 -9.38
C ALA A 82 -19.79 -2.78 -8.18
N LYS A 83 -18.48 -2.94 -7.93
CA LYS A 83 -17.95 -3.67 -6.76
C LYS A 83 -18.39 -3.01 -5.45
N LYS A 84 -18.36 -1.67 -5.37
CA LYS A 84 -18.82 -0.91 -4.20
C LYS A 84 -20.29 -1.18 -3.91
N ARG A 85 -21.17 -1.05 -4.91
CA ARG A 85 -22.60 -1.34 -4.74
C ARG A 85 -22.83 -2.77 -4.28
N LYS A 86 -22.21 -3.74 -4.94
CA LYS A 86 -22.30 -5.16 -4.55
C LYS A 86 -21.87 -5.39 -3.11
N LEU A 87 -20.75 -4.80 -2.69
CA LEU A 87 -20.26 -4.89 -1.32
C LEU A 87 -21.26 -4.29 -0.32
N LYS A 88 -21.80 -3.09 -0.59
CA LYS A 88 -22.81 -2.46 0.27
C LYS A 88 -24.05 -3.35 0.43
N THR A 89 -24.53 -3.96 -0.66
CA THR A 89 -25.66 -4.90 -0.61
C THR A 89 -25.38 -6.09 0.30
N VAL A 90 -24.22 -6.75 0.13
CA VAL A 90 -23.84 -7.90 0.96
C VAL A 90 -23.69 -7.52 2.42
N LEU A 91 -23.00 -6.41 2.72
CA LEU A 91 -22.80 -5.97 4.10
C LEU A 91 -24.13 -5.61 4.79
N LYS A 92 -25.05 -4.98 4.07
CA LYS A 92 -26.38 -4.64 4.59
C LYS A 92 -27.17 -5.91 4.92
N GLN A 93 -27.18 -6.88 4.03
CA GLN A 93 -27.82 -8.17 4.28
C GLN A 93 -27.23 -8.87 5.52
N LEU A 94 -25.90 -8.93 5.63
CA LEU A 94 -25.24 -9.54 6.81
C LEU A 94 -25.59 -8.83 8.12
N GLN A 95 -25.78 -7.51 8.09
CA GLN A 95 -26.20 -6.73 9.24
C GLN A 95 -27.67 -7.01 9.61
N GLU A 96 -28.56 -7.07 8.62
CA GLU A 96 -29.99 -7.39 8.81
C GLU A 96 -30.18 -8.81 9.37
N GLU A 97 -29.38 -9.76 8.90
CA GLU A 97 -29.31 -11.13 9.41
C GLU A 97 -28.57 -11.25 10.76
N LYS A 98 -28.11 -10.13 11.34
CA LYS A 98 -27.35 -10.06 12.61
C LYS A 98 -26.07 -10.91 12.63
N LYS A 99 -25.50 -11.21 11.46
CA LYS A 99 -24.21 -11.90 11.32
C LYS A 99 -23.02 -10.99 11.61
N ILE A 100 -23.22 -9.68 11.44
CA ILE A 100 -22.28 -8.64 11.86
C ILE A 100 -23.04 -7.57 12.66
N ASP A 101 -22.37 -6.99 13.64
CA ASP A 101 -22.94 -5.87 14.40
C ASP A 101 -22.87 -4.54 13.62
N LYS A 102 -23.55 -3.52 14.14
CA LYS A 102 -23.57 -2.18 13.52
C LYS A 102 -22.18 -1.53 13.48
N GLN A 103 -21.33 -1.80 14.48
CA GLN A 103 -19.99 -1.24 14.54
C GLN A 103 -19.11 -1.82 13.43
N THR A 104 -19.15 -3.13 13.25
CA THR A 104 -18.44 -3.87 12.19
C THR A 104 -18.95 -3.46 10.83
N TYR A 105 -20.27 -3.36 10.63
CA TYR A 105 -20.84 -2.82 9.38
C TYR A 105 -20.27 -1.43 9.04
N ASN A 106 -20.28 -0.50 10.00
CA ASN A 106 -19.76 0.85 9.81
C ASN A 106 -18.25 0.88 9.53
N HIS A 107 -17.49 -0.10 10.04
CA HIS A 107 -16.07 -0.23 9.75
C HIS A 107 -15.81 -0.79 8.33
N LEU A 108 -16.63 -1.75 7.89
CA LEU A 108 -16.47 -2.45 6.62
C LEU A 108 -17.01 -1.67 5.42
N ILE A 109 -18.00 -0.81 5.63
CA ILE A 109 -18.66 -0.09 4.55
C ILE A 109 -17.68 0.87 3.86
N PRO A 110 -17.48 0.75 2.53
CA PRO A 110 -16.57 1.65 1.82
C PRO A 110 -17.17 3.05 1.71
N THR A 111 -16.43 4.05 2.20
CA THR A 111 -16.78 5.48 2.09
C THR A 111 -16.30 6.04 0.76
N ALA A 112 -15.02 5.86 0.45
CA ALA A 112 -14.40 6.27 -0.81
C ALA A 112 -14.41 5.15 -1.87
N SER A 113 -14.19 5.56 -3.13
CA SER A 113 -14.08 4.67 -4.29
C SER A 113 -12.68 4.72 -4.87
N ILE A 114 -11.68 4.41 -4.03
CA ILE A 114 -10.28 4.43 -4.46
C ILE A 114 -9.98 3.19 -5.29
N ILE A 115 -9.45 3.41 -6.49
CA ILE A 115 -8.96 2.35 -7.38
C ILE A 115 -7.57 1.91 -6.89
N PRO A 116 -7.31 0.60 -6.73
CA PRO A 116 -5.97 0.11 -6.43
C PRO A 116 -4.96 0.56 -7.49
N ARG A 117 -3.77 0.97 -7.05
CA ARG A 117 -2.69 1.42 -7.94
C ARG A 117 -1.66 0.33 -8.11
N ILE A 118 -1.09 0.21 -9.29
CA ILE A 118 0.05 -0.66 -9.54
C ILE A 118 1.32 0.16 -9.69
N TYR A 119 2.41 -0.33 -9.09
CA TYR A 119 3.76 0.18 -9.31
C TYR A 119 4.77 -0.97 -9.27
N GLY A 120 5.99 -0.72 -9.72
CA GLY A 120 7.06 -1.71 -9.77
C GLY A 120 8.20 -1.36 -8.81
N THR A 121 8.65 -2.29 -7.97
CA THR A 121 9.88 -2.10 -7.18
C THR A 121 11.08 -2.76 -7.89
N PRO A 122 12.20 -2.05 -8.11
CA PRO A 122 13.35 -2.64 -8.81
C PRO A 122 14.05 -3.74 -7.99
N LYS A 123 14.21 -4.93 -8.59
CA LYS A 123 14.99 -6.03 -8.02
C LYS A 123 16.47 -5.85 -8.31
N ILE A 124 17.12 -4.88 -7.67
CA ILE A 124 18.53 -4.51 -7.90
C ILE A 124 19.55 -5.65 -7.66
N HIS A 125 19.14 -6.71 -6.96
CA HIS A 125 19.93 -7.92 -6.71
C HIS A 125 19.83 -8.97 -7.85
N LYS A 126 19.16 -8.64 -8.97
CA LYS A 126 18.99 -9.48 -10.14
C LYS A 126 19.56 -8.78 -11.38
N PRO A 127 20.17 -9.51 -12.33
CA PRO A 127 20.66 -8.92 -13.58
C PRO A 127 19.57 -8.15 -14.31
N GLY A 128 19.90 -6.94 -14.79
CA GLY A 128 18.96 -6.05 -15.48
C GLY A 128 17.92 -5.38 -14.57
N ALA A 129 17.99 -5.58 -13.25
CA ALA A 129 17.12 -4.98 -12.24
C ALA A 129 15.60 -4.99 -12.59
N PRO A 130 15.02 -6.17 -12.91
CA PRO A 130 13.61 -6.27 -13.29
C PRO A 130 12.69 -5.78 -12.18
N LEU A 131 11.54 -5.20 -12.55
CA LEU A 131 10.54 -4.74 -11.60
C LEU A 131 9.76 -5.90 -10.96
N ARG A 132 9.43 -5.78 -9.67
CA ARG A 132 8.38 -6.56 -9.00
C ARG A 132 7.08 -5.75 -9.01
N PRO A 133 5.99 -6.23 -9.63
CA PRO A 133 4.71 -5.56 -9.54
C PRO A 133 4.18 -5.59 -8.10
N ILE A 134 3.73 -4.45 -7.60
CA ILE A 134 3.05 -4.27 -6.33
C ILE A 134 1.71 -3.59 -6.59
N ILE A 135 0.64 -4.14 -6.00
CA ILE A 135 -0.68 -3.52 -6.00
C ILE A 135 -0.88 -2.82 -4.66
N ASP A 136 -0.90 -1.49 -4.67
CA ASP A 136 -1.37 -0.69 -3.55
C ASP A 136 -2.90 -0.68 -3.52
N SER A 137 -3.46 -1.48 -2.61
CA SER A 137 -4.90 -1.56 -2.38
C SER A 137 -5.35 -0.73 -1.18
N MET A 138 -4.47 0.10 -0.59
CA MET A 138 -4.79 0.90 0.58
C MET A 138 -5.97 1.82 0.32
N GLY A 139 -6.99 1.75 1.19
CA GLY A 139 -8.20 2.56 1.06
C GLY A 139 -9.11 2.19 -0.11
N SER A 140 -8.78 1.14 -0.87
CA SER A 140 -9.66 0.64 -1.94
C SER A 140 -10.97 0.11 -1.39
N VAL A 141 -11.97 -0.03 -2.28
CA VAL A 141 -13.34 -0.47 -1.94
C VAL A 141 -13.38 -1.73 -1.09
N THR A 142 -12.45 -2.67 -1.30
CA THR A 142 -12.41 -3.96 -0.61
C THR A 142 -11.37 -4.03 0.50
N TYR A 143 -10.64 -2.94 0.79
CA TYR A 143 -9.51 -2.95 1.73
C TYR A 143 -9.91 -3.37 3.14
N ASN A 144 -10.89 -2.69 3.76
CA ASN A 144 -11.32 -2.99 5.13
C ASN A 144 -11.92 -4.41 5.23
N LEU A 145 -12.69 -4.82 4.21
CA LEU A 145 -13.22 -6.19 4.15
C LEU A 145 -12.09 -7.22 4.10
N SER A 146 -11.10 -7.02 3.23
CA SER A 146 -9.98 -7.95 3.08
C SER A 146 -9.19 -8.08 4.38
N LYS A 147 -8.96 -6.95 5.06
CA LYS A 147 -8.29 -6.93 6.37
C LYS A 147 -9.11 -7.67 7.43
N PHE A 148 -10.41 -7.40 7.51
CA PHE A 148 -11.32 -8.05 8.45
C PHE A 148 -11.35 -9.57 8.26
N ILE A 149 -11.44 -10.04 7.01
CA ILE A 149 -11.38 -11.48 6.70
C ILE A 149 -10.01 -12.05 7.09
N ALA A 150 -8.92 -11.37 6.77
CA ALA A 150 -7.57 -11.81 7.14
C ALA A 150 -7.42 -11.94 8.67
N ASP A 151 -7.97 -10.99 9.44
CA ASP A 151 -7.93 -11.04 10.91
C ASP A 151 -8.74 -12.22 11.46
N ILE A 152 -9.88 -12.56 10.84
CA ILE A 152 -10.67 -13.77 11.20
C ILE A 152 -9.92 -15.05 10.87
N LEU A 153 -9.24 -15.10 9.72
CA LEU A 153 -8.52 -16.29 9.26
C LEU A 153 -7.17 -16.46 9.97
N LYS A 154 -6.58 -15.38 10.49
CA LYS A 154 -5.25 -15.37 11.10
C LYS A 154 -5.02 -16.46 12.14
N PRO A 155 -5.93 -16.75 13.09
CA PRO A 155 -5.74 -17.82 14.06
C PRO A 155 -5.76 -19.24 13.45
N LEU A 156 -6.30 -19.40 12.24
CA LEU A 156 -6.34 -20.68 11.53
C LEU A 156 -5.07 -20.93 10.71
N LEU A 157 -4.30 -19.87 10.43
CA LEU A 157 -3.02 -19.95 9.73
C LEU A 157 -1.94 -20.46 10.71
N GLY A 158 -1.35 -21.62 10.43
CA GLY A 158 -0.30 -22.24 11.26
C GLY A 158 -0.69 -23.56 11.92
N ASN A 159 -1.97 -23.95 11.89
CA ASN A 159 -2.44 -25.24 12.42
C ASN A 159 -2.44 -26.36 11.37
N THR A 160 -1.62 -26.23 10.33
CA THR A 160 -1.47 -27.23 9.27
C THR A 160 0.00 -27.56 9.14
N ASP A 161 0.33 -28.85 8.97
CA ASP A 161 1.71 -29.37 8.94
C ASP A 161 2.60 -28.77 7.84
N TYR A 162 2.01 -28.00 6.93
CA TYR A 162 2.66 -27.42 5.75
C TYR A 162 2.80 -25.89 5.79
N HIS A 163 2.42 -25.20 6.88
CA HIS A 163 2.48 -23.74 6.93
C HIS A 163 3.79 -23.21 7.54
N TYR A 164 4.65 -22.64 6.70
CA TYR A 164 5.81 -21.85 7.15
C TYR A 164 5.41 -20.38 7.31
N MET A 165 5.30 -19.90 8.55
CA MET A 165 5.14 -18.46 8.79
C MET A 165 6.46 -17.74 8.47
N GLN A 166 6.44 -16.84 7.48
CA GLN A 166 7.53 -15.88 7.30
C GLN A 166 7.46 -14.87 8.45
N ARG A 167 8.16 -15.16 9.56
CA ARG A 167 8.22 -14.30 10.74
C ARG A 167 8.63 -12.88 10.34
N SER A 168 7.78 -11.91 10.63
CA SER A 168 8.08 -10.47 10.59
C SER A 168 8.69 -10.00 11.91
N ASP A 169 9.54 -10.84 12.53
CA ASP A 169 10.21 -10.56 13.80
C ASP A 169 11.67 -10.26 13.50
N HIS A 170 11.92 -9.20 12.74
CA HIS A 170 13.27 -8.71 12.54
C HIS A 170 13.46 -7.42 13.34
N ASN A 171 13.66 -7.61 14.64
CA ASN A 171 14.46 -6.69 15.45
C ASN A 171 15.89 -6.73 14.87
N PHE A 172 16.23 -5.76 14.03
CA PHE A 172 17.63 -5.53 13.68
C PHE A 172 18.20 -4.53 14.67
N SER A 173 18.96 -5.05 15.64
CA SER A 173 19.96 -4.30 16.39
C SER A 173 21.29 -4.37 15.63
N TRP A 174 21.93 -3.20 15.57
CA TRP A 174 23.18 -2.79 14.90
C TRP A 174 23.03 -2.34 13.44
#